data_AF-A0A842STP7-F1
#
_entry.id   AF-A0A842STP7-F1
#
_cell.length_a   1.000
_cell.length_b   1.000
_cell.length_c   1.000
_cell.angle_alpha   90.00
_cell.angle_beta   90.00
_cell.angle_gamma   90.00
#
_symmetry.space_group_name_H-M   'P 1'
#
loop_
_entity.id
_entity.type
_entity.pdbx_description
1 polymer ?
#
loop_
_entity_poly.entity_id
_entity_poly.type
_entity_poly.pdbx_seq_one_letter_code
_entity_poly.pdbx_strand_id
1 'polypeptide(L)' 'MEGFGIVFLEANFYKLPCIGSDHYGVRTAIIDGESGFLIEPNNLSQLKDKIMELYRDESLRERIVNLDTKE' A
#
# COMPACT_ATOMS: atom_id res chain seq x y z
N MET A 1 -1.32 11.78 -16.82
CA MET A 1 -1.56 12.57 -15.60
C MET A 1 -1.07 11.72 -14.44
N GLU A 2 0.02 12.12 -13.78
CA GLU A 2 0.54 11.40 -12.61
C GLU A 2 -0.14 11.97 -11.36
N GLY A 3 -0.90 11.15 -10.64
CA GLY A 3 -1.53 11.56 -9.39
C GLY A 3 -0.51 11.56 -8.25
N PHE A 4 -0.54 12.55 -7.37
CA PHE A 4 0.36 12.68 -6.21
C PHE A 4 0.18 11.61 -5.12
N GLY A 5 -0.63 10.58 -5.38
CA GLY A 5 -0.84 9.49 -4.42
C GLY A 5 -1.58 9.89 -3.14
N ILE A 6 -2.23 11.05 -3.09
CA ILE A 6 -2.92 11.58 -1.88
C ILE A 6 -3.92 10.57 -1.30
N VAL A 7 -4.63 9.84 -2.15
CA VAL A 7 -5.59 8.80 -1.70
C VAL A 7 -4.91 7.70 -0.86
N PHE A 8 -3.64 7.39 -1.11
CA PHE A 8 -2.89 6.41 -0.31
C PHE A 8 -2.48 7.00 1.06
N LEU A 9 -2.22 8.30 1.13
CA LEU A 9 -1.95 8.98 2.40
C LEU A 9 -3.20 9.02 3.28
N GLU A 10 -4.36 9.35 2.69
CA GLU A 10 -5.65 9.33 3.39
C GLU A 10 -5.99 7.92 3.87
N ALA A 11 -5.86 6.91 3.02
CA ALA A 11 -6.08 5.52 3.41
C ALA A 11 -5.16 5.08 4.56
N ASN A 12 -3.87 5.41 4.50
CA ASN A 12 -2.93 5.15 5.59
C ASN A 12 -3.33 5.88 6.90
N PHE A 13 -3.79 7.12 6.82
CA PHE A 13 -4.29 7.86 7.99
C PHE A 13 -5.49 7.15 8.66
N TYR A 14 -6.35 6.53 7.86
CA TYR A 14 -7.47 5.69 8.34
C TYR A 14 -7.08 4.24 8.64
N LYS A 15 -5.78 3.93 8.67
CA LYS A 15 -5.25 2.59 8.91
C LYS A 15 -5.79 1.53 7.94
N LEU A 16 -5.92 1.91 6.66
CA LEU A 16 -6.32 1.01 5.59
C LEU A 16 -5.10 0.59 4.76
N PRO A 17 -4.84 -0.73 4.64
CA PRO A 17 -3.69 -1.19 3.88
C PRO A 17 -3.89 -0.90 2.39
N CYS A 18 -2.83 -0.43 1.74
CA CYS A 18 -2.86 0.02 0.35
C CYS A 18 -2.10 -0.93 -0.58
N ILE A 19 -2.60 -1.09 -1.81
CA ILE A 19 -1.86 -1.71 -2.92
C ILE A 19 -1.86 -0.71 -4.08
N GLY A 20 -0.68 -0.32 -4.55
CA GLY A 20 -0.50 0.65 -5.61
C GLY A 20 0.32 0.09 -6.77
N SER A 21 -0.04 0.46 -8.00
CA SER A 21 0.80 0.15 -9.17
C SER A 21 2.05 1.01 -9.15
N ASP A 22 3.17 0.40 -9.52
CA ASP A 22 4.49 0.96 -9.35
C ASP A 22 4.82 2.08 -10.37
N HIS A 23 4.30 3.27 -10.08
CA HIS A 23 4.46 4.48 -10.88
C HIS A 23 4.96 5.65 -10.01
N TYR A 24 5.52 6.68 -10.64
CA TYR A 24 6.26 7.76 -9.97
C TYR A 24 5.49 8.40 -8.80
N GLY A 25 4.23 8.81 -9.02
CA GLY A 25 3.41 9.42 -7.96
C GLY A 25 2.88 8.46 -6.89
N VAL A 26 2.91 7.15 -7.14
CA VAL A 26 2.52 6.12 -6.16
C VAL A 26 3.69 5.77 -5.25
N ARG A 27 4.91 5.65 -5.81
CA ARG A 27 6.15 5.42 -5.06
C ARG A 27 6.44 6.50 -4.03
N THR A 28 5.97 7.73 -4.26
CA THR A 28 6.13 8.83 -3.29
C THR A 28 5.17 8.73 -2.11
N ALA A 29 4.10 7.94 -2.22
CA ALA A 29 3.07 7.80 -1.18
C ALA A 29 3.07 6.44 -0.47
N ILE A 30 3.68 5.41 -1.09
CA ILE A 30 3.77 4.05 -0.54
C ILE A 30 5.23 3.65 -0.35
N ILE A 31 5.56 3.20 0.86
CA ILE A 31 6.80 2.50 1.19
C ILE A 31 6.46 1.01 1.17
N ASP A 32 7.02 0.28 0.20
CA ASP A 32 6.69 -1.13 -0.03
C ASP A 32 6.99 -1.99 1.20
N GLY A 33 5.99 -2.75 1.65
CA GLY A 33 6.05 -3.61 2.84
C GLY A 33 5.94 -2.89 4.19
N GLU A 34 5.87 -1.56 4.20
CA GLU A 34 5.77 -0.71 5.40
C GLU A 34 4.47 0.07 5.49
N SER A 35 4.09 0.82 4.44
CA SER A 35 2.85 1.62 4.38
C SER A 35 1.87 1.15 3.29
N GLY A 36 2.20 0.04 2.64
CA GLY A 36 1.41 -0.59 1.59
C GLY A 36 2.27 -1.52 0.77
N PHE A 37 1.76 -1.94 -0.39
CA PHE A 37 2.51 -2.73 -1.36
C PHE A 37 2.57 -2.03 -2.72
N LEU A 38 3.73 -2.10 -3.36
CA LEU A 38 3.91 -1.73 -4.75
C LEU A 38 3.87 -2.99 -5.63
N ILE A 39 3.13 -2.92 -6.73
CA ILE A 39 3.02 -4.01 -7.71
C ILE A 39 3.36 -3.52 -9.11
N GLU A 40 3.85 -4.43 -9.93
CA GLU A 40 4.13 -4.14 -11.34
C GLU A 40 2.86 -3.69 -12.09
N PRO A 41 2.94 -2.64 -12.93
CA PRO A 41 1.81 -2.20 -13.73
C PRO A 41 1.26 -3.32 -14.61
N ASN A 42 -0.07 -3.44 -14.65
CA ASN A 42 -0.80 -4.50 -15.37
C ASN A 42 -0.51 -5.95 -14.90
N ASN A 43 0.11 -6.14 -13.73
CA ASN A 43 0.34 -7.47 -13.18
C ASN A 43 -0.82 -7.94 -12.30
N LEU A 44 -1.80 -8.60 -12.93
CA LEU A 44 -2.98 -9.14 -12.24
C LEU A 44 -2.63 -10.20 -11.19
N SER A 45 -1.58 -11.00 -11.42
CA SER A 45 -1.17 -12.03 -10.47
C SER A 45 -0.70 -11.41 -9.17
N GLN A 46 0.20 -10.42 -9.24
CA GLN A 46 0.68 -9.72 -8.04
C GLN A 46 -0.45 -9.02 -7.29
N LEU A 47 -1.38 -8.36 -8.00
CA LEU A 47 -2.54 -7.73 -7.37
C LEU A 47 -3.37 -8.75 -6.58
N LYS A 48 -3.70 -9.88 -7.22
CA LYS A 48 -4.44 -10.97 -6.57
C LYS A 48 -3.69 -11.47 -5.35
N ASP A 49 -2.39 -11.75 -5.47
CA ASP A 49 -1.60 -12.32 -4.39
C ASP A 49 -1.55 -11.38 -3.19
N LYS A 50 -1.34 -10.08 -3.41
CA LYS A 50 -1.34 -9.05 -2.34
C LYS A 50 -2.71 -8.85 -1.69
N ILE A 51 -3.79 -8.89 -2.48
CA ILE A 51 -5.15 -8.88 -1.91
C ILE A 51 -5.36 -10.10 -1.00
N MET A 52 -4.96 -11.29 -1.46
CA MET A 52 -5.14 -12.52 -0.67
C MET A 52 -4.25 -12.55 0.57
N GLU A 53 -3.03 -12.01 0.48
CA GLU A 53 -2.10 -11.87 1.60
C GLU A 53 -2.71 -10.97 2.69
N LEU A 54 -3.16 -9.76 2.33
CA LEU A 54 -3.83 -8.85 3.24
C LEU A 54 -5.16 -9.39 3.78
N TYR A 55 -5.92 -10.13 2.98
CA TYR A 55 -7.18 -10.71 3.42
C TYR A 55 -6.98 -11.79 4.49
N ARG A 56 -5.95 -12.64 4.32
CA ARG A 56 -5.71 -13.80 5.18
C ARG A 56 -4.89 -13.49 6.43
N ASP A 57 -3.99 -12.52 6.36
CA ASP A 57 -3.05 -12.21 7.44
C ASP A 57 -3.42 -10.92 8.16
N GLU A 58 -4.06 -11.04 9.32
CA GLU A 58 -4.46 -9.91 10.15
C GLU A 58 -3.26 -9.18 10.76
N SER A 59 -2.25 -9.91 11.22
CA SER A 59 -1.03 -9.33 11.78
C SER A 59 -0.27 -8.52 10.74
N LEU A 60 -0.28 -8.97 9.49
CA LEU A 60 0.26 -8.21 8.37
C LEU A 60 -0.49 -6.91 8.15
N ARG A 61 -1.83 -6.93 8.16
CA ARG A 61 -2.64 -5.71 8.02
C ARG A 61 -2.29 -4.70 9.11
N GLU A 62 -2.23 -5.15 10.36
CA GLU A 62 -1.87 -4.30 11.49
C GLU A 62 -0.46 -3.71 11.34
N ARG A 63 0.51 -4.52 10.90
CA ARG A 63 1.89 -4.08 10.69
C ARG A 63 2.02 -3.01 9.60
N ILE A 64 1.32 -3.18 8.47
CA ILE A 64 1.46 -2.31 7.29
C ILE A 64 0.70 -0.99 7.44
N VAL A 65 -0.24 -0.90 8.37
CA VAL A 65 -1.00 0.34 8.63
C VAL A 65 -0.46 1.14 9.82
N ASN A 66 0.50 0.58 10.55
CA ASN A 66 1.21 1.26 11.62
C ASN A 66 2.42 1.98 11.03
N LEU A 67 2.16 3.19 10.51
CA LEU A 67 3.21 4.19 10.41
C LEU A 67 3.57 4.58 11.85
N ASP A 68 4.67 4.02 12.39
CA ASP A 68 5.27 4.54 13.61
C ASP A 68 5.55 6.03 13.37
N THR A 69 4.64 6.89 13.84
CA THR A 69 4.94 8.28 14.12
C THR A 69 5.97 8.26 15.24
N LYS A 70 7.24 8.11 14.88
CA LYS A 70 8.33 8.55 15.74
C LYS A 70 8.15 10.05 15.90
N GLU A 71 7.54 10.45 17.02
CA GLU A 71 7.71 11.78 17.60
C GLU A 71 9.19 12.06 17.85
#